data_AF-A0ABD5QTA6-F1
#
_entry.id   AF-A0ABD5QTA6-F1
#
_cell.length_a   1.000
_cell.length_b   1.000
_cell.length_c   1.000
_cell.angle_alpha   90.00
_cell.angle_beta   90.00
_cell.angle_gamma   90.00
#
_symmetry.space_group_name_H-M   'P 1'
#
loop_
_entity.id
_entity.type
_entity.pdbx_description
1 polymer ?
#
loop_
_entity_poly.entity_id
_entity_poly.type
_entity_poly.pdbx_seq_one_letter_code
_entity_poly.pdbx_strand_id
1 'polypeptide(L)'
;MPVHEKTTGGEVLLRGIDERVSAGDRVDVDDDFAAYLESRGDFRPVDVQDADFREVDDDTDESDSTGENDDETDETDSTDESNADGSDLIAVDEWLDNPYQERADRVLEGDVDAHLDTIAEEETSTTVQDAIGERRAELEG
;
A
#
# COMPACT_ATOMS: atom_id res chain seq x y z
N MET A 1 -29.66 -1.85 -0.87
CA MET A 1 -28.32 -2.48 -0.80
C MET A 1 -27.48 -1.50 0.02
N PRO A 2 -26.95 -1.92 1.18
CA PRO A 2 -26.10 -1.07 2.00
C PRO A 2 -24.83 -0.66 1.25
N VAL A 3 -24.46 0.61 1.38
CA VAL A 3 -23.24 1.16 0.75
C VAL A 3 -22.19 1.37 1.81
N HIS A 4 -20.96 0.95 1.50
CA HIS A 4 -19.82 1.12 2.39
C HIS A 4 -18.72 1.88 1.67
N GLU A 5 -18.13 2.86 2.36
CA GLU A 5 -16.96 3.58 1.89
C GLU A 5 -15.74 3.03 2.60
N LYS A 6 -14.68 2.77 1.83
CA LYS A 6 -13.41 2.37 2.41
C LYS A 6 -12.70 3.60 2.96
N THR A 7 -12.43 3.60 4.26
CA THR A 7 -11.83 4.77 4.92
C THR A 7 -10.36 4.56 5.28
N THR A 8 -9.91 3.29 5.34
CA THR A 8 -8.60 2.94 5.87
C THR A 8 -7.97 1.82 5.03
N GLY A 9 -6.64 1.86 4.88
CA GLY A 9 -5.85 0.86 4.16
C GLY A 9 -5.75 1.10 2.64
N GLY A 10 -4.67 0.58 2.03
CA GLY A 10 -4.44 0.60 0.57
C GLY A 10 -5.36 -0.35 -0.19
N GLU A 11 -5.42 -0.26 -1.53
CA GLU A 11 -6.34 -1.00 -2.44
C GLU A 11 -6.68 -2.43 -1.97
N VAL A 12 -7.97 -2.79 -1.93
CA VAL A 12 -8.42 -4.13 -1.51
C VAL A 12 -9.38 -4.71 -2.53
N LEU A 13 -9.15 -5.97 -2.91
CA LEU A 13 -10.06 -6.74 -3.74
C LEU A 13 -11.18 -7.35 -2.90
N LEU A 14 -12.42 -6.91 -3.12
CA LEU A 14 -13.62 -7.47 -2.52
C LEU A 14 -14.08 -8.67 -3.32
N ARG A 15 -13.57 -9.85 -2.94
CA ARG A 15 -13.89 -11.14 -3.61
C ARG A 15 -15.38 -11.49 -3.68
N GLY A 16 -16.22 -10.89 -2.83
CA GLY A 16 -17.67 -11.09 -2.87
C GLY A 16 -18.32 -10.52 -4.13
N ILE A 17 -17.72 -9.49 -4.71
CA ILE A 17 -18.23 -8.75 -5.87
C ILE A 17 -17.17 -8.61 -7.00
N ASP A 18 -15.99 -9.20 -6.79
CA ASP A 18 -14.84 -9.16 -7.70
C ASP A 18 -14.37 -7.73 -8.06
N GLU A 19 -14.52 -6.78 -7.14
CA GLU A 19 -14.19 -5.37 -7.36
C GLU A 19 -13.04 -4.90 -6.48
N ARG A 20 -12.18 -4.05 -7.03
CA ARG A 20 -11.07 -3.41 -6.31
C ARG A 20 -11.51 -2.06 -5.79
N VAL A 21 -11.32 -1.84 -4.50
CA VAL A 21 -11.79 -0.66 -3.78
C VAL A 21 -10.62 0.00 -3.06
N SER A 22 -10.39 1.28 -3.32
CA SER A 22 -9.37 2.11 -2.69
C SER A 22 -9.99 3.05 -1.65
N ALA A 23 -9.14 3.70 -0.84
CA ALA A 23 -9.64 4.61 0.19
C ALA A 23 -10.41 5.78 -0.47
N GLY A 24 -11.64 6.01 -0.03
CA GLY A 24 -12.59 6.96 -0.62
C GLY A 24 -13.55 6.33 -1.65
N ASP A 25 -13.31 5.10 -2.10
CA ASP A 25 -14.26 4.40 -2.97
C ASP A 25 -15.45 3.86 -2.18
N ARG A 26 -16.61 3.94 -2.82
CA ARG A 26 -17.90 3.48 -2.29
C ARG A 26 -18.34 2.26 -3.06
N VAL A 27 -18.85 1.29 -2.30
CA VAL A 27 -19.27 0.01 -2.85
C VAL A 27 -20.64 -0.38 -2.32
N ASP A 28 -21.52 -0.78 -3.24
CA ASP A 28 -22.80 -1.40 -2.93
C ASP A 28 -22.60 -2.89 -2.65
N VAL A 29 -22.99 -3.33 -1.46
CA VAL A 29 -22.85 -4.72 -1.04
C VAL A 29 -24.15 -5.27 -0.46
N ASP A 30 -24.26 -6.59 -0.35
CA ASP A 30 -25.38 -7.24 0.33
C ASP A 30 -25.26 -7.12 1.85
N ASP A 31 -26.38 -7.26 2.57
CA ASP A 31 -26.43 -7.11 4.04
C ASP A 31 -25.48 -8.05 4.80
N ASP A 32 -25.31 -9.29 4.34
CA ASP A 32 -24.34 -10.24 4.92
C ASP A 32 -22.89 -9.77 4.73
N PHE A 33 -22.59 -9.14 3.60
CA PHE A 33 -21.25 -8.67 3.27
C PHE A 33 -20.95 -7.32 3.94
N ALA A 34 -21.95 -6.46 4.10
CA ALA A 34 -21.88 -5.24 4.91
C ALA A 34 -21.42 -5.54 6.34
N ALA A 35 -22.06 -6.52 7.00
CA ALA A 35 -21.67 -6.92 8.36
C ALA A 35 -20.21 -7.40 8.44
N TYR A 36 -19.72 -8.07 7.39
CA TYR A 36 -18.32 -8.49 7.29
C TYR A 36 -17.37 -7.29 7.15
N LEU A 37 -17.72 -6.29 6.34
CA LEU A 37 -16.93 -5.08 6.15
C LEU A 37 -16.88 -4.22 7.43
N GLU A 38 -17.99 -4.10 8.17
CA GLU A 38 -18.01 -3.42 9.47
C GLU A 38 -17.16 -4.12 10.52
N SER A 39 -17.21 -5.47 10.56
CA SER A 39 -16.36 -6.25 11.47
C SER A 39 -14.86 -6.12 11.17
N ARG A 40 -14.51 -5.77 9.93
CA ARG A 40 -13.13 -5.60 9.49
C ARG A 40 -12.56 -4.25 9.90
N GLY A 41 -13.41 -3.23 10.03
CA GLY A 41 -13.03 -1.88 10.49
C GLY A 41 -12.39 -0.97 9.44
N ASP A 42 -12.15 -1.49 8.24
CA ASP A 42 -11.58 -0.75 7.10
C ASP A 42 -12.63 0.07 6.33
N PHE A 43 -13.92 -0.20 6.59
CA PHE A 43 -15.06 0.35 5.86
C PHE A 43 -16.06 0.99 6.82
N ARG A 44 -16.78 2.01 6.34
CA ARG A 44 -17.88 2.66 7.07
C ARG A 44 -19.16 2.67 6.27
N PRO A 45 -20.33 2.45 6.90
CA PRO A 45 -21.61 2.56 6.23
C PRO A 45 -21.86 4.02 5.82
N VAL A 46 -22.28 4.22 4.58
CA VAL A 46 -22.67 5.51 4.01
C VAL A 46 -24.15 5.48 3.65
N ASP A 47 -24.93 6.37 4.25
CA ASP A 47 -26.32 6.60 3.86
C ASP A 47 -26.36 7.38 2.53
N VAL A 48 -26.56 6.66 1.42
CA VAL A 48 -26.56 7.19 0.03
C VAL A 48 -27.82 7.97 -0.35
N GLN A 49 -28.42 8.72 0.56
CA GLN A 49 -29.51 9.63 0.19
C GLN A 49 -29.03 10.87 -0.60
N ASP A 50 -27.72 11.08 -0.78
CA ASP A 50 -27.14 12.34 -1.29
C ASP A 50 -25.87 12.17 -2.18
N ALA A 51 -25.79 11.18 -3.07
CA ALA A 51 -24.64 11.06 -4.00
C ALA A 51 -25.03 11.29 -5.47
N ASP A 52 -24.82 12.53 -5.95
CA ASP A 52 -24.69 12.86 -7.38
C ASP A 52 -23.55 12.04 -7.99
N PHE A 53 -23.89 11.06 -8.83
CA PHE A 53 -22.94 10.32 -9.66
C PHE A 53 -22.30 11.26 -10.67
N ARG A 54 -20.99 11.48 -10.59
CA ARG A 54 -20.22 12.13 -11.66
C ARG A 54 -19.60 11.05 -12.53
N GLU A 55 -20.29 10.67 -13.60
CA GLU A 55 -19.72 9.89 -14.69
C GLU A 55 -18.50 10.64 -15.25
N VAL A 56 -17.34 9.97 -15.26
CA VAL A 56 -16.13 10.45 -15.91
C VAL A 56 -16.10 9.78 -17.28
N ASP A 57 -16.47 10.55 -18.32
CA ASP A 57 -16.30 10.15 -19.71
C ASP A 57 -14.80 10.09 -20.05
N ASP A 58 -14.42 8.94 -20.58
CA ASP A 58 -13.12 8.60 -21.16
C ASP A 58 -13.03 9.23 -22.56
N ASP A 59 -12.26 10.31 -22.72
CA ASP A 59 -11.92 10.84 -24.06
C ASP A 59 -10.52 11.49 -24.06
N THR A 60 -9.57 10.72 -24.60
CA THR A 60 -8.62 11.07 -25.67
C THR A 60 -8.35 12.56 -25.95
N ASP A 61 -7.06 12.95 -25.95
CA ASP A 61 -6.28 13.43 -27.11
C ASP A 61 -5.20 14.47 -26.71
N GLU A 62 -4.31 14.81 -27.66
CA GLU A 62 -2.88 15.05 -27.46
C GLU A 62 -2.46 16.41 -26.85
N SER A 63 -1.23 16.38 -26.32
CA SER A 63 -0.28 17.49 -26.15
C SER A 63 -0.67 18.85 -26.76
N ASP A 64 -0.69 19.89 -25.93
CA ASP A 64 -0.05 21.15 -26.33
C ASP A 64 0.61 21.83 -25.13
N SER A 65 1.90 22.11 -25.33
CA SER A 65 2.79 22.75 -24.37
C SER A 65 2.51 24.24 -24.29
N THR A 66 2.35 24.81 -23.10
CA THR A 66 2.79 26.20 -22.82
C THR A 66 2.98 26.34 -21.32
N GLY A 67 4.21 26.07 -20.87
CA GLY A 67 4.67 26.39 -19.53
C GLY A 67 5.68 27.54 -19.64
N GLU A 68 5.35 28.68 -19.06
CA GLU A 68 6.29 29.75 -18.72
C GLU A 68 5.80 30.51 -17.48
N ASN A 69 6.76 31.06 -16.73
CA ASN A 69 6.75 31.75 -15.43
C ASN A 69 7.06 30.79 -14.25
N ASP A 70 8.32 30.55 -13.87
CA ASP A 70 9.32 31.50 -13.29
C ASP A 70 8.80 32.11 -11.99
N ASP A 71 9.21 31.52 -10.84
CA ASP A 71 9.37 32.23 -9.56
C ASP A 71 10.17 31.37 -8.56
N GLU A 72 11.38 31.85 -8.27
CA GLU A 72 12.11 31.77 -6.99
C GLU A 72 12.64 30.39 -6.53
N THR A 73 13.91 30.15 -6.86
CA THR A 73 14.86 29.33 -6.09
C THR A 73 14.83 29.71 -4.60
N ASP A 74 14.38 28.78 -3.74
CA ASP A 74 14.70 28.79 -2.31
C ASP A 74 15.87 27.83 -2.06
N GLU A 75 17.04 28.43 -1.80
CA GLU A 75 18.28 27.73 -1.52
C GLU A 75 18.30 27.22 -0.07
N THR A 76 18.32 25.90 0.08
CA THR A 76 19.10 25.14 1.08
C THR A 76 19.27 25.74 2.48
N ASP A 77 18.64 25.10 3.47
CA ASP A 77 19.29 24.83 4.75
C ASP A 77 19.29 23.32 5.00
N SER A 78 20.43 22.72 4.63
CA SER A 78 20.84 21.40 5.07
C SER A 78 21.15 21.44 6.57
N THR A 79 21.20 20.24 7.16
CA THR A 79 22.01 19.85 8.34
C THR A 79 21.13 19.67 9.59
N ASP A 80 21.08 18.56 10.34
CA ASP A 80 21.86 17.31 10.37
C ASP A 80 21.52 16.60 11.69
N GLU A 81 21.76 15.29 11.74
CA GLU A 81 22.03 14.50 12.95
C GLU A 81 20.89 14.27 13.98
N SER A 82 20.60 13.07 14.46
CA SER A 82 21.23 11.75 14.30
C SER A 82 20.38 10.72 15.04
N ASN A 83 20.11 9.59 14.38
CA ASN A 83 20.63 8.32 14.88
C ASN A 83 20.98 7.45 13.69
N ALA A 84 21.97 7.92 12.92
CA ALA A 84 22.94 7.03 12.34
C ALA A 84 23.79 6.45 13.49
N ASP A 85 23.22 5.50 14.23
CA ASP A 85 23.93 4.59 15.13
C ASP A 85 23.42 3.18 14.82
N GLY A 86 23.83 2.66 13.65
CA GLY A 86 23.38 1.37 13.15
C GLY A 86 23.36 1.25 11.63
N SER A 87 24.48 1.61 10.98
CA SER A 87 24.80 1.12 9.63
C SER A 87 24.50 -0.39 9.54
N ASP A 88 23.75 -0.82 8.52
CA ASP A 88 23.31 -2.21 8.28
C ASP A 88 22.09 -2.72 9.07
N LEU A 89 21.18 -1.86 9.54
CA LEU A 89 19.89 -2.30 10.09
C LEU A 89 18.74 -1.82 9.21
N ILE A 90 18.00 -2.75 8.61
CA ILE A 90 16.73 -2.45 7.97
C ILE A 90 15.77 -1.93 9.05
N ALA A 91 15.08 -0.82 8.79
CA ALA A 91 14.03 -0.32 9.67
C ALA A 91 12.87 -1.32 9.64
N VAL A 92 12.83 -2.25 10.59
CA VAL A 92 11.83 -3.33 10.62
C VAL A 92 10.42 -2.78 10.66
N ASP A 93 10.16 -1.71 11.42
CA ASP A 93 8.85 -1.07 11.45
C ASP A 93 8.42 -0.55 10.08
N GLU A 94 9.33 0.11 9.35
CA GLU A 94 9.09 0.57 7.98
C GLU A 94 8.92 -0.60 7.02
N TRP A 95 9.72 -1.67 7.21
CA TRP A 95 9.61 -2.90 6.44
C TRP A 95 8.23 -3.56 6.62
N LEU A 96 7.76 -3.72 7.86
CA LEU A 96 6.49 -4.37 8.19
C LEU A 96 5.27 -3.55 7.74
N ASP A 97 5.41 -2.24 7.54
CA ASP A 97 4.38 -1.37 6.98
C ASP A 97 4.11 -1.67 5.49
N ASN A 98 5.10 -2.23 4.78
CA ASN A 98 4.93 -2.63 3.38
C ASN A 98 4.02 -3.86 3.23
N PRO A 99 3.28 -4.00 2.12
CA PRO A 99 2.44 -5.15 1.89
C PRO A 99 3.25 -6.46 1.79
N TYR A 100 2.67 -7.58 2.22
CA TYR A 100 3.36 -8.88 2.26
C TYR A 100 3.89 -9.33 0.89
N GLN A 101 3.21 -8.97 -0.20
CA GLN A 101 3.66 -9.32 -1.55
C GLN A 101 4.95 -8.55 -1.90
N GLU A 102 4.97 -7.24 -1.70
CA GLU A 102 6.14 -6.39 -1.97
C GLU A 102 7.34 -6.78 -1.11
N ARG A 103 7.11 -7.15 0.16
CA ARG A 103 8.15 -7.71 1.03
C ARG A 103 8.74 -9.01 0.49
N ALA A 104 7.88 -9.93 0.04
CA ALA A 104 8.33 -11.18 -0.55
C ALA A 104 9.11 -10.95 -1.86
N ASP A 105 8.64 -10.04 -2.72
CA ASP A 105 9.33 -9.66 -3.96
C ASP A 105 10.72 -9.06 -3.68
N ARG A 106 10.84 -8.13 -2.72
CA ARG A 106 12.13 -7.53 -2.34
C ARG A 106 13.12 -8.54 -1.76
N VAL A 107 12.62 -9.56 -1.05
CA VAL A 107 13.45 -10.68 -0.58
C VAL A 107 13.96 -11.51 -1.77
N LEU A 108 13.10 -11.84 -2.72
CA LEU A 108 13.48 -12.62 -3.91
C LEU A 108 14.41 -11.84 -4.85
N GLU A 109 14.25 -10.52 -4.94
CA GLU A 109 15.11 -9.63 -5.73
C GLU A 109 16.50 -9.45 -5.09
N GLY A 110 16.62 -9.74 -3.79
CA GLY A 110 17.88 -9.71 -3.04
C GLY A 110 18.22 -8.35 -2.44
N ASP A 111 17.30 -7.39 -2.49
CA ASP A 111 17.46 -6.05 -1.93
C ASP A 111 17.75 -6.03 -0.43
N VAL A 112 17.34 -7.10 0.26
CA VAL A 112 17.46 -7.24 1.72
C VAL A 112 18.30 -8.45 2.13
N ASP A 113 19.14 -8.98 1.23
CA ASP A 113 19.98 -10.17 1.47
C ASP A 113 20.81 -10.07 2.77
N ALA A 114 21.33 -8.88 3.07
CA ALA A 114 22.10 -8.62 4.29
C ALA A 114 21.27 -8.64 5.60
N HIS A 115 19.95 -8.52 5.49
CA HIS A 115 19.02 -8.33 6.62
C HIS A 115 17.99 -9.46 6.74
N LEU A 116 18.13 -10.56 5.99
CA LEU A 116 17.18 -11.68 5.99
C LEU A 116 16.98 -12.30 7.37
N ASP A 117 18.01 -12.32 8.22
CA ASP A 117 17.92 -12.77 9.63
C ASP A 117 17.01 -11.88 10.46
N THR A 118 17.24 -10.58 10.40
CA THR A 118 16.46 -9.59 11.15
C THR A 118 15.01 -9.58 10.71
N ILE A 119 14.77 -9.70 9.40
CA ILE A 119 13.42 -9.73 8.86
C ILE A 119 12.73 -11.04 9.26
N ALA A 120 13.38 -12.20 9.14
CA ALA A 120 12.75 -13.48 9.46
C ALA A 120 12.34 -13.62 10.93
N GLU A 121 13.05 -12.95 11.84
CA GLU A 121 12.75 -12.96 13.27
C GLU A 121 11.45 -12.19 13.60
N GLU A 122 11.23 -11.06 12.92
CA GLU A 122 10.12 -10.14 13.17
C GLU A 122 8.91 -10.41 12.24
N GLU A 123 9.14 -11.02 11.09
CA GLU A 123 8.12 -11.31 10.10
C GLU A 123 7.18 -12.43 10.57
N THR A 124 5.88 -12.14 10.53
CA THR A 124 4.82 -13.07 10.96
C THR A 124 4.09 -13.72 9.79
N SER A 125 4.29 -13.22 8.57
CA SER A 125 3.68 -13.75 7.37
C SER A 125 4.41 -14.97 6.83
N THR A 126 3.69 -16.08 6.71
CA THR A 126 4.23 -17.32 6.10
C THR A 126 4.70 -17.09 4.66
N THR A 127 4.07 -16.19 3.90
CA THR A 127 4.46 -15.91 2.52
C THR A 127 5.85 -15.27 2.44
N VAL A 128 6.14 -14.30 3.30
CA VAL A 128 7.44 -13.63 3.33
C VAL A 128 8.51 -14.55 3.93
N GLN A 129 8.15 -15.34 4.95
CA GLN A 129 9.06 -16.36 5.50
C GLN A 129 9.45 -17.43 4.47
N ASP A 130 8.54 -17.86 3.60
CA ASP A 130 8.81 -18.82 2.52
C ASP A 130 9.80 -18.22 1.51
N ALA A 131 9.58 -16.97 1.10
CA ALA A 131 10.50 -16.23 0.23
C ALA A 131 11.89 -16.05 0.86
N ILE A 132 11.98 -15.76 2.16
CA ILE A 132 13.28 -15.67 2.87
C ILE A 132 13.99 -17.02 2.89
N GLY A 133 13.24 -18.10 3.12
CA GLY A 133 13.76 -19.46 3.08
C GLY A 133 14.32 -19.83 1.71
N GLU A 134 13.59 -19.51 0.63
CA GLU A 134 14.05 -19.71 -0.74
C GLU A 134 15.32 -18.90 -1.01
N ARG A 135 15.31 -17.60 -0.71
CA ARG A 135 16.44 -16.72 -0.96
C ARG A 135 17.71 -17.13 -0.22
N ARG A 136 17.58 -17.54 1.05
CA ARG A 136 18.71 -18.09 1.82
C ARG A 136 19.29 -19.35 1.20
N ALA A 137 18.42 -20.26 0.76
CA ALA A 137 18.86 -21.48 0.09
C ALA A 137 19.64 -21.17 -1.21
N GLU A 138 19.28 -20.09 -1.92
CA GLU A 138 20.04 -19.62 -3.09
C GLU A 138 21.41 -19.02 -2.72
N LEU A 139 21.51 -18.30 -1.60
CA LEU A 139 22.77 -17.68 -1.15
C LEU A 139 23.75 -18.67 -0.52
N GLU A 140 23.24 -19.76 0.08
CA GLU A 140 24.03 -20.83 0.71
C GLU A 140 24.39 -21.99 -0.25
N GLY A 141 23.81 -22.00 -1.46
CA GLY A 141 23.98 -23.05 -2.48
C GLY A 141 25.15 -22.85 -3.44
#